data_AF-A0A1B8ECV8-F1
#
_entry.id   AF-A0A1B8ECV8-F1
#
_cell.length_a   1.000
_cell.length_b   1.000
_cell.length_c   1.000
_cell.angle_alpha   90.00
_cell.angle_beta   90.00
_cell.angle_gamma   90.00
#
_symmetry.space_group_name_H-M   'P 1'
#
loop_
_entity.id
_entity.type
_entity.pdbx_description
1 polymer ?
#
loop_
_entity_poly.entity_id
_entity_poly.type
_entity_poly.pdbx_seq_one_letter_code
_entity_poly.pdbx_strand_id
1 'polypeptide(L)'
;MSTAALGYLFMEYIPGQNLKDLDLDLEIYKEVIPRVAAIISHLGRIRGDQTPGPRGGGACRGYLWGDDGAGQPFSSVPDMNQWLNRRLALRDESIDLTPHPLAHAGLFPRFFEVATISFLNPFNAQYQKPLLEATEELLGLTEEERRLVELTKIARAASMQYLFEEEGEEGDEDCGMPSDMGSWDPPAPLPR
;
A
#
# COMPACT_ATOMS: atom_id res chain seq x y z
N MET A 1 -1.31 -29.65 -8.69
CA MET A 1 -2.66 -29.07 -8.57
C MET A 1 -2.83 -28.57 -7.14
N SER A 2 -2.69 -27.27 -6.91
CA SER A 2 -2.96 -26.66 -5.61
C SER A 2 -4.47 -26.46 -5.47
N THR A 3 -5.10 -27.14 -4.52
CA THR A 3 -6.52 -26.93 -4.21
C THR A 3 -6.63 -25.65 -3.39
N ALA A 4 -7.32 -24.63 -3.91
CA ALA A 4 -7.62 -23.43 -3.14
C ALA A 4 -8.36 -23.81 -1.85
N ALA A 5 -7.74 -23.57 -0.70
CA ALA A 5 -8.32 -23.87 0.60
C ALA A 5 -9.43 -22.86 0.90
N LEU A 6 -10.64 -23.35 1.16
CA LEU A 6 -11.77 -22.51 1.57
C LEU A 6 -11.59 -22.10 3.04
N GLY A 7 -11.38 -20.81 3.28
CA GLY A 7 -11.31 -20.23 4.64
C GLY A 7 -12.65 -19.61 5.05
N TYR A 8 -13.03 -19.79 6.31
CA TYR A 8 -14.20 -19.15 6.91
C TYR A 8 -13.76 -18.18 8.01
N LEU A 9 -14.23 -16.94 7.95
CA LEU A 9 -13.97 -15.91 8.96
C LEU A 9 -15.24 -15.69 9.78
N PHE A 10 -15.19 -16.04 11.07
CA PHE A 10 -16.24 -15.71 12.03
C PHE A 10 -15.72 -14.55 12.89
N MET A 11 -16.45 -13.44 12.90
CA MET A 11 -16.15 -12.30 13.74
C MET A 11 -17.39 -11.89 14.51
N GLU A 12 -17.19 -11.27 15.66
CA GLU A 12 -18.27 -10.64 16.41
C GLU A 12 -18.95 -9.56 15.54
N TYR A 13 -20.28 -9.50 15.61
CA TYR A 13 -21.01 -8.40 15.02
C TYR A 13 -20.79 -7.14 15.86
N ILE A 14 -20.12 -6.15 15.29
CA ILE A 14 -19.91 -4.86 15.96
C ILE A 14 -21.14 -3.97 15.70
N PRO A 15 -21.97 -3.68 16.72
CA PRO A 15 -23.13 -2.82 16.55
C PRO A 15 -22.69 -1.37 16.28
N GLY A 16 -23.31 -0.73 15.28
CA GLY A 16 -23.00 0.65 14.92
C GLY A 16 -23.76 1.14 13.70
N GLN A 17 -23.60 2.43 13.39
CA GLN A 17 -24.11 3.04 12.17
C GLN A 17 -23.11 2.79 11.02
N ASN A 18 -23.61 2.51 9.80
CA ASN A 18 -22.72 2.39 8.66
C ASN A 18 -22.14 3.74 8.28
N LEU A 19 -20.90 3.76 7.80
CA LEU A 19 -20.24 4.98 7.36
C LEU A 19 -21.03 5.72 6.27
N LYS A 20 -21.68 4.99 5.34
CA LYS A 20 -22.52 5.58 4.28
C LYS A 20 -23.76 6.32 4.78
N ASP A 21 -24.21 5.99 5.99
CA ASP A 21 -25.40 6.59 6.61
C ASP A 21 -24.99 7.70 7.60
N LEU A 22 -23.68 7.90 7.80
CA LEU A 22 -23.12 8.92 8.67
C LEU A 22 -22.94 10.20 7.86
N ASP A 23 -23.65 11.26 8.23
CA ASP A 23 -23.39 12.59 7.68
C ASP A 23 -22.08 13.11 8.27
N LEU A 24 -20.97 12.94 7.55
CA LEU A 24 -19.63 13.30 8.02
C LEU A 24 -19.38 14.82 7.96
N ASP A 25 -20.37 15.65 8.23
CA ASP A 25 -20.14 17.08 8.41
C ASP A 25 -19.17 17.28 9.60
N LEU A 26 -17.96 17.75 9.28
CA LEU A 26 -16.90 17.96 10.27
C LEU A 26 -17.23 19.09 11.25
N GLU A 27 -18.19 19.96 10.94
CA GLU A 27 -18.72 20.92 11.91
C GLU A 27 -19.63 20.26 12.95
N ILE A 28 -20.23 19.12 12.64
CA ILE A 28 -21.08 18.34 13.56
C ILE A 28 -20.23 17.30 14.30
N TYR A 29 -19.29 16.64 13.62
CA TYR A 29 -18.51 15.52 14.14
C TYR A 29 -17.02 15.84 14.35
N LYS A 30 -16.76 16.94 15.07
CA LYS A 30 -15.41 17.45 15.37
C LYS A 30 -14.47 16.42 16.02
N GLU A 31 -15.04 15.42 16.70
CA GLU A 31 -14.30 14.38 17.41
C GLU A 31 -13.82 13.21 16.51
N VAL A 32 -14.30 13.10 15.27
CA VAL A 32 -13.94 11.94 14.42
C VAL A 32 -12.45 11.97 14.07
N ILE A 33 -11.94 13.13 13.65
CA ILE A 33 -10.53 13.32 13.29
C ILE A 33 -9.58 12.96 14.46
N PRO A 34 -9.69 13.57 15.65
CA PRO A 34 -8.79 13.26 16.75
C PRO A 34 -8.92 11.79 17.21
N ARG A 35 -10.11 11.20 17.15
CA ARG A 35 -10.29 9.77 17.49
C ARG A 35 -9.61 8.84 16.49
N VAL A 36 -9.74 9.09 15.19
CA VAL A 36 -9.07 8.28 14.16
C VAL A 36 -7.55 8.43 14.27
N ALA A 37 -7.04 9.65 14.44
CA ALA A 37 -5.62 9.89 14.64
C ALA A 37 -5.08 9.20 15.91
N ALA A 38 -5.85 9.20 17.00
CA ALA A 38 -5.51 8.48 18.23
C ALA A 38 -5.50 6.96 18.03
N ILE A 39 -6.43 6.41 17.25
CA ILE A 39 -6.42 5.00 16.86
C ILE A 39 -5.14 4.70 16.09
N ILE A 40 -4.83 5.45 15.03
CA ILE A 40 -3.60 5.27 14.22
C ILE A 40 -2.35 5.32 15.09
N SER A 41 -2.25 6.29 16.00
CA SER A 41 -1.12 6.42 16.92
C SER A 41 -1.01 5.23 17.88
N HIS A 42 -2.13 4.78 18.46
CA HIS A 42 -2.15 3.61 19.34
C HIS A 42 -1.71 2.33 18.61
N LEU A 43 -2.29 2.14 17.44
CA LEU A 43 -2.01 1.07 16.50
C LEU A 43 -0.51 1.03 16.13
N GLY A 44 0.10 2.17 15.81
CA GLY A 44 1.54 2.30 15.54
C GLY A 44 2.48 1.85 16.66
N ARG A 45 1.98 1.63 17.89
CA ARG A 45 2.76 1.08 19.02
C ARG A 45 2.80 -0.45 19.02
N ILE A 46 1.90 -1.11 18.29
CA ILE A 46 1.81 -2.56 18.21
C ILE A 46 2.90 -3.05 17.27
N ARG A 47 3.85 -3.81 17.82
CA ARG A 47 4.97 -4.39 17.06
C ARG A 47 4.58 -5.72 16.44
N GLY A 48 5.03 -5.97 15.22
CA GLY A 48 4.92 -7.27 14.57
C GLY A 48 6.24 -8.01 14.47
N ASP A 49 6.25 -9.07 13.66
CA ASP A 49 7.49 -9.68 13.20
C ASP A 49 8.26 -8.71 12.26
N GLN A 50 9.43 -9.12 11.79
CA GLN A 50 10.30 -8.30 10.94
C GLN A 50 10.06 -8.52 9.44
N THR A 51 8.92 -9.09 9.05
CA THR A 51 8.58 -9.34 7.65
C THR A 51 7.54 -8.32 7.18
N PRO A 52 7.89 -7.41 6.25
CA PRO A 52 6.95 -6.43 5.74
C PRO A 52 5.81 -7.07 4.95
N GLY A 53 4.62 -6.46 5.02
CA GLY A 53 3.47 -6.83 4.20
C GLY A 53 2.34 -7.53 4.93
N PRO A 54 1.36 -8.07 4.17
CA PRO A 54 0.16 -8.68 4.73
C PRO A 54 0.48 -9.95 5.54
N ARG A 55 -0.24 -10.13 6.66
CA ARG A 55 -0.18 -11.38 7.44
C ARG A 55 -0.71 -12.53 6.59
N GLY A 56 0.15 -13.51 6.29
CA GLY A 56 -0.13 -14.62 5.38
C GLY A 56 0.66 -14.58 4.08
N GLY A 57 1.44 -13.53 3.85
CA GLY A 57 2.27 -13.36 2.65
C GLY A 57 1.48 -12.81 1.46
N GLY A 58 2.17 -12.67 0.33
CA GLY A 58 1.66 -12.02 -0.88
C GLY A 58 2.17 -10.59 -1.05
N ALA A 59 1.94 -10.02 -2.23
CA ALA A 59 2.42 -8.68 -2.57
C ALA A 59 1.71 -7.60 -1.75
N CYS A 60 2.46 -6.57 -1.36
CA CYS A 60 1.89 -5.39 -0.72
C CYS A 60 0.94 -4.67 -1.69
N ARG A 61 -0.25 -4.31 -1.21
CA ARG A 61 -1.29 -3.61 -1.99
C ARG A 61 -1.77 -2.36 -1.27
N GLY A 62 -2.42 -1.46 -2.01
CA GLY A 62 -2.97 -0.21 -1.51
C GLY A 62 -2.27 1.00 -2.09
N TYR A 63 -2.75 2.20 -1.73
CA TYR A 63 -2.38 3.46 -2.40
C TYR A 63 -0.89 3.74 -2.48
N LEU A 64 -0.10 3.24 -1.54
CA LEU A 64 1.34 3.42 -1.51
C LEU A 64 2.07 2.69 -2.65
N TRP A 65 1.55 1.53 -3.02
CA TRP A 65 2.22 0.55 -3.87
C TRP A 65 1.82 0.64 -5.35
N GLY A 66 0.86 1.52 -5.67
CA GLY A 66 0.28 1.62 -7.01
C GLY A 66 -0.92 0.68 -7.20
N ASP A 67 -1.49 0.70 -8.40
CA ASP A 67 -2.74 -0.02 -8.71
C ASP A 67 -2.52 -1.55 -8.72
N ASP A 68 -1.36 -2.00 -9.20
CA ASP A 68 -0.98 -3.42 -9.24
C ASP A 68 -0.32 -3.91 -7.93
N GLY A 69 -0.09 -3.00 -6.99
CA GLY A 69 0.69 -3.25 -5.78
C GLY A 69 2.19 -3.37 -6.05
N ALA A 70 2.91 -3.98 -5.10
CA ALA A 70 4.36 -4.13 -5.20
C ALA A 70 4.82 -5.17 -6.24
N GLY A 71 3.90 -5.91 -6.87
CA GLY A 71 4.17 -7.01 -7.80
C GLY A 71 4.69 -8.29 -7.14
N GLN A 72 5.42 -8.16 -6.02
CA GLN A 72 6.05 -9.26 -5.30
C GLN A 72 5.88 -9.14 -3.77
N PRO A 73 5.88 -10.28 -3.04
CA PRO A 73 5.95 -10.26 -1.58
C PRO A 73 7.34 -9.80 -1.11
N PHE A 74 7.40 -9.17 0.06
CA PHE A 74 8.67 -8.93 0.75
C PHE A 74 8.90 -10.03 1.79
N SER A 75 10.04 -10.70 1.73
CA SER A 75 10.45 -11.67 2.76
C SER A 75 11.17 -10.98 3.92
N SER A 76 11.68 -9.77 3.69
CA SER A 76 12.49 -9.02 4.65
C SER A 76 12.40 -7.50 4.45
N VAL A 77 12.82 -6.72 5.46
CA VAL A 77 13.00 -5.26 5.31
C VAL A 77 14.01 -4.91 4.20
N PRO A 78 15.16 -5.60 4.05
CA PRO A 78 16.04 -5.44 2.90
C PRO A 78 15.35 -5.55 1.52
N ASP A 79 14.44 -6.52 1.33
CA ASP A 79 13.71 -6.67 0.06
C ASP A 79 12.85 -5.43 -0.23
N MET A 80 12.18 -4.92 0.80
CA MET A 80 11.38 -3.71 0.73
C MET A 80 12.25 -2.47 0.44
N ASN A 81 13.43 -2.37 1.08
CA ASN A 81 14.42 -1.34 0.78
C ASN A 81 14.87 -1.41 -0.68
N GLN A 82 15.17 -2.61 -1.20
CA GLN A 82 15.57 -2.79 -2.60
C GLN A 82 14.47 -2.32 -3.56
N TRP A 83 13.22 -2.70 -3.30
CA TRP A 83 12.07 -2.29 -4.09
C TRP A 83 11.88 -0.77 -4.11
N LEU A 84 11.98 -0.12 -2.95
CA LEU A 84 11.89 1.34 -2.83
C LEU A 84 13.07 2.03 -3.51
N ASN A 85 14.29 1.53 -3.31
CA ASN A 85 15.51 2.13 -3.85
C ASN A 85 15.57 2.03 -5.38
N ARG A 86 15.00 0.99 -5.99
CA ARG A 86 14.87 0.93 -7.47
C ARG A 86 14.08 2.11 -8.03
N ARG A 87 13.04 2.54 -7.31
CA ARG A 87 12.21 3.71 -7.67
C ARG A 87 12.89 5.03 -7.34
N LEU A 88 13.63 5.10 -6.24
CA LEU A 88 14.38 6.29 -5.82
C LEU A 88 15.63 6.55 -6.66
N ALA A 89 16.20 5.52 -7.30
CA ALA A 89 17.36 5.64 -8.18
C ALA A 89 17.15 6.63 -9.33
N LEU A 90 15.89 6.85 -9.75
CA LEU A 90 15.53 7.87 -10.74
C LEU A 90 15.89 9.31 -10.32
N ARG A 91 16.10 9.53 -9.01
CA ARG A 91 16.44 10.83 -8.43
C ARG A 91 17.76 10.81 -7.67
N ASP A 92 18.56 9.75 -7.80
CA ASP A 92 19.82 9.55 -7.06
C ASP A 92 19.62 9.60 -5.52
N GLU A 93 18.47 9.09 -5.07
CA GLU A 93 18.09 9.05 -3.65
C GLU A 93 18.10 7.60 -3.14
N SER A 94 18.20 7.45 -1.81
CA SER A 94 18.10 6.14 -1.17
C SER A 94 17.44 6.18 0.21
N ILE A 95 16.84 5.05 0.57
CA ILE A 95 16.12 4.81 1.82
C ILE A 95 16.63 3.54 2.50
N ASP A 96 16.72 3.60 3.83
CA ASP A 96 16.95 2.43 4.68
C ASP A 96 15.94 2.39 5.83
N LEU A 97 15.08 1.38 5.80
CA LEU A 97 14.05 1.16 6.81
C LEU A 97 14.50 0.23 7.94
N THR A 98 15.69 -0.36 7.87
CA THR A 98 16.21 -1.33 8.87
C THR A 98 16.19 -0.80 10.30
N PRO A 99 16.50 0.49 10.57
CA PRO A 99 16.44 1.02 11.94
C PRO A 99 15.02 1.21 12.49
N HIS A 100 13.99 1.09 11.65
CA HIS A 100 12.61 1.45 12.00
C HIS A 100 11.76 0.20 12.24
N PRO A 101 11.23 0.01 13.47
CA PRO A 101 10.38 -1.13 13.78
C PRO A 101 9.11 -1.15 12.92
N LEU A 102 8.77 -2.34 12.42
CA LEU A 102 7.51 -2.59 11.73
C LEU A 102 6.34 -2.60 12.74
N ALA A 103 5.31 -1.81 12.43
CA ALA A 103 4.07 -1.72 13.18
C ALA A 103 2.95 -2.50 12.49
N HIS A 104 1.85 -2.76 13.19
CA HIS A 104 0.66 -3.44 12.68
C HIS A 104 0.07 -2.89 11.34
N ALA A 105 -0.96 -3.59 10.81
CA ALA A 105 -1.66 -3.27 9.54
C ALA A 105 -0.74 -3.19 8.30
N GLY A 106 -0.13 -4.33 7.96
CA GLY A 106 0.79 -4.45 6.83
C GLY A 106 2.27 -4.46 7.23
N LEU A 107 2.59 -4.40 8.53
CA LEU A 107 3.97 -4.59 9.01
C LEU A 107 4.91 -3.56 8.39
N PHE A 108 4.59 -2.27 8.56
CA PHE A 108 5.37 -1.15 8.02
C PHE A 108 5.80 -0.18 9.13
N PRO A 109 6.87 0.61 8.93
CA PRO A 109 7.23 1.67 9.86
C PRO A 109 6.06 2.64 10.11
N ARG A 110 5.86 3.08 11.36
CA ARG A 110 4.71 3.91 11.77
C ARG A 110 4.46 5.17 10.91
N PHE A 111 5.51 5.73 10.32
CA PHE A 111 5.41 6.94 9.50
C PHE A 111 4.75 6.67 8.12
N PHE A 112 4.62 5.40 7.71
CA PHE A 112 3.92 5.01 6.48
C PHE A 112 2.46 5.44 6.49
N GLU A 113 1.83 5.56 7.66
CA GLU A 113 0.47 6.06 7.80
C GLU A 113 0.36 7.50 7.29
N VAL A 114 1.31 8.36 7.63
CA VAL A 114 1.37 9.76 7.18
C VAL A 114 1.54 9.85 5.66
N ALA A 115 2.43 9.02 5.10
CA ALA A 115 2.60 8.92 3.65
C ALA A 115 1.28 8.46 3.00
N THR A 116 0.65 7.40 3.52
CA THR A 116 -0.56 6.81 2.96
C THR A 116 -1.76 7.76 3.02
N ILE A 117 -1.94 8.49 4.13
CA ILE A 117 -2.98 9.52 4.26
C ILE A 117 -2.84 10.59 3.17
N SER A 118 -1.59 10.93 2.77
CA SER A 118 -1.32 11.90 1.71
C SER A 118 -1.82 11.45 0.32
N PHE A 119 -2.13 10.16 0.13
CA PHE A 119 -2.62 9.60 -1.13
C PHE A 119 -4.09 9.20 -1.09
N LEU A 120 -4.81 9.50 0.00
CA LEU A 120 -6.24 9.26 0.05
C LEU A 120 -6.96 10.03 -1.06
N ASN A 121 -8.08 9.45 -1.52
CA ASN A 121 -8.86 9.92 -2.66
C ASN A 121 -9.12 11.45 -2.60
N PRO A 122 -8.91 12.19 -3.72
CA PRO A 122 -9.13 13.64 -3.79
C PRO A 122 -10.54 14.10 -3.40
N PHE A 123 -11.56 13.24 -3.49
CA PHE A 123 -12.92 13.54 -3.03
C PHE A 123 -13.05 13.60 -1.49
N ASN A 124 -12.00 13.22 -0.75
CA ASN A 124 -11.93 13.24 0.71
C ASN A 124 -11.08 14.41 1.26
N ALA A 125 -10.78 15.42 0.44
CA ALA A 125 -9.89 16.52 0.82
C ALA A 125 -10.29 17.23 2.14
N GLN A 126 -11.59 17.31 2.43
CA GLN A 126 -12.12 17.88 3.67
C GLN A 126 -11.69 17.11 4.94
N TYR A 127 -11.50 15.79 4.84
CA TYR A 127 -11.06 14.93 5.96
C TYR A 127 -9.55 14.73 5.96
N GLN A 128 -8.97 14.64 4.77
CA GLN A 128 -7.59 14.23 4.58
C GLN A 128 -6.62 15.18 5.29
N LYS A 129 -6.76 16.50 5.07
CA LYS A 129 -5.83 17.48 5.63
C LYS A 129 -5.90 17.53 7.17
N PRO A 130 -7.08 17.68 7.81
CA PRO A 130 -7.18 17.64 9.27
C PRO A 130 -6.67 16.32 9.87
N LEU A 131 -6.92 15.19 9.21
CA LEU A 131 -6.44 13.89 9.66
C LEU A 131 -4.92 13.78 9.57
N LEU A 132 -4.33 14.26 8.48
CA LEU A 132 -2.88 14.29 8.29
C LEU A 132 -2.22 15.11 9.41
N GLU A 133 -2.69 16.34 9.62
CA GLU A 133 -2.17 17.25 10.65
C GLU A 133 -2.27 16.63 12.06
N ALA A 134 -3.44 16.10 12.42
CA ALA A 134 -3.65 15.45 13.72
C ALA A 134 -2.79 14.20 13.90
N THR A 135 -2.57 13.43 12.83
CA THR A 135 -1.73 12.22 12.87
C THR A 135 -0.26 12.58 13.01
N GLU A 136 0.23 13.59 12.28
CA GLU A 136 1.60 14.10 12.40
C GLU A 136 1.88 14.63 13.81
N GLU A 137 0.95 15.39 14.39
CA GLU A 137 1.05 15.90 15.76
C GLU A 137 1.13 14.75 16.78
N LEU A 138 0.22 13.78 16.70
CA LEU A 138 0.19 12.66 17.66
C LEU A 138 1.36 11.69 17.52
N LEU A 139 1.86 11.48 16.30
CA LEU A 139 3.03 10.63 16.08
C LEU A 139 4.32 11.35 16.49
N GLY A 140 4.39 12.67 16.40
CA GLY A 140 5.60 13.41 16.73
C GLY A 140 6.81 12.87 15.98
N LEU A 141 6.73 12.83 14.64
CA LEU A 141 7.78 12.26 13.79
C LEU A 141 9.12 12.95 14.02
N THR A 142 10.20 12.17 14.02
CA THR A 142 11.56 12.69 14.00
C THR A 142 11.88 13.34 12.65
N GLU A 143 12.98 14.10 12.56
CA GLU A 143 13.42 14.67 11.29
C GLU A 143 13.73 13.60 10.24
N GLU A 144 14.33 12.49 10.68
CA GLU A 144 14.58 11.35 9.79
C GLU A 144 13.27 10.74 9.31
N GLU A 145 12.29 10.50 10.20
CA GLU A 145 11.00 9.96 9.77
C GLU A 145 10.27 10.88 8.79
N ARG A 146 10.37 12.21 8.94
CA ARG A 146 9.85 13.17 7.95
C ARG A 146 10.55 13.03 6.60
N ARG A 147 11.88 12.92 6.59
CA ARG A 147 12.65 12.64 5.37
C ARG A 147 12.19 11.34 4.71
N LEU A 148 12.00 10.27 5.48
CA LEU A 148 11.56 8.97 4.97
C LEU A 148 10.13 9.02 4.40
N VAL A 149 9.23 9.82 4.99
CA VAL A 149 7.90 10.07 4.41
C VAL A 149 8.02 10.67 3.00
N GLU A 150 8.88 11.68 2.81
CA GLU A 150 9.08 12.31 1.50
C GLU A 150 9.69 11.35 0.48
N LEU A 151 10.70 10.56 0.87
CA LEU A 151 11.25 9.52 0.01
C LEU A 151 10.17 8.49 -0.39
N THR A 152 9.31 8.11 0.54
CA THR A 152 8.21 7.17 0.23
C THR A 152 7.22 7.78 -0.77
N LYS A 153 6.91 9.08 -0.65
CA LYS A 153 6.09 9.82 -1.63
C LYS A 153 6.73 9.84 -3.02
N ILE A 154 8.04 10.03 -3.09
CA ILE A 154 8.80 9.98 -4.34
C ILE A 154 8.74 8.58 -4.96
N ALA A 155 8.99 7.53 -4.17
CA ALA A 155 8.97 6.15 -4.65
C ALA A 155 7.59 5.75 -5.19
N ARG A 156 6.51 6.19 -4.52
CA ARG A 156 5.15 6.04 -5.04
C ARG A 156 4.97 6.79 -6.36
N ALA A 157 5.36 8.06 -6.43
CA ALA A 157 5.19 8.86 -7.64
C ALA A 157 5.91 8.22 -8.84
N ALA A 158 7.09 7.66 -8.62
CA ALA A 158 7.81 6.88 -9.62
C ALA A 158 7.01 5.63 -10.04
N SER A 159 6.44 4.88 -9.09
CA SER A 159 5.60 3.70 -9.39
C SER A 159 4.38 4.03 -10.25
N MET A 160 3.83 5.24 -10.13
CA MET A 160 2.69 5.69 -10.94
C MET A 160 3.09 6.18 -12.35
N GLN A 161 4.37 6.45 -12.58
CA GLN A 161 4.87 7.05 -13.82
C GLN A 161 5.70 6.09 -14.68
N TYR A 162 6.31 5.08 -14.06
CA TYR A 162 7.25 4.17 -14.70
C TYR A 162 6.86 2.73 -14.40
N LEU A 163 7.07 1.87 -15.39
CA LEU A 163 7.07 0.42 -15.21
C LEU A 163 8.46 -0.01 -14.76
N PHE A 164 8.51 -0.84 -13.73
CA PHE A 164 9.75 -1.42 -13.22
C PHE A 164 9.69 -2.92 -13.47
N GLU A 165 10.71 -3.48 -14.11
CA GLU A 165 10.89 -4.93 -14.16
C GLU A 165 11.19 -5.41 -12.73
N GLU A 166 10.36 -6.30 -12.21
CA GLU A 166 10.59 -6.93 -10.91
C GLU A 166 11.35 -8.24 -11.15
N GLU A 167 12.49 -8.41 -10.46
CA GLU A 167 13.31 -9.63 -10.57
C GLU A 167 12.56 -10.79 -9.90
N GLY A 168 11.72 -11.47 -10.68
CA GLY A 168 10.86 -12.55 -10.19
C GLY A 168 9.92 -13.17 -11.22
N GLU A 169 9.75 -12.57 -12.40
CA GLU A 169 9.01 -13.19 -13.52
C GLU A 169 9.91 -14.11 -14.36
N GLU A 170 10.41 -15.19 -13.76
CA GLU A 170 10.64 -16.43 -14.52
C GLU A 170 9.42 -17.34 -14.28
N GLY A 171 8.40 -17.17 -15.12
CA GLY A 171 7.33 -18.16 -15.31
C GLY A 171 5.90 -17.67 -15.03
N ASP A 172 5.14 -17.59 -16.11
CA ASP A 172 3.66 -17.60 -16.22
C ASP A 172 2.96 -16.31 -15.74
N GLU A 173 2.49 -15.40 -16.59
CA GLU A 173 1.69 -15.57 -17.81
C GLU A 173 2.18 -14.62 -18.92
N ASP A 174 2.91 -15.15 -19.89
CA ASP A 174 2.82 -14.61 -21.25
C ASP A 174 1.33 -14.64 -21.61
N CYS A 175 0.78 -13.52 -22.08
CA CYS A 175 -0.60 -13.43 -22.57
C CYS A 175 -0.75 -14.26 -23.86
N GLY A 176 -0.43 -15.56 -23.82
CA GLY A 176 -0.70 -16.61 -24.80
C GLY A 176 -0.68 -16.16 -26.25
N MET A 177 0.28 -15.32 -26.65
CA MET A 177 0.47 -14.97 -28.04
C MET A 177 1.55 -15.90 -28.56
N PRO A 178 1.18 -17.02 -29.20
CA PRO A 178 2.18 -17.93 -29.71
C PRO A 178 3.04 -17.16 -30.72
N SER A 179 4.35 -17.32 -30.58
CA SER A 179 5.38 -16.56 -31.31
C SER A 179 5.35 -16.78 -32.83
N ASP A 180 4.49 -17.68 -33.30
CA ASP A 180 4.24 -18.02 -34.69
C ASP A 180 2.94 -17.41 -35.24
N MET A 181 2.28 -16.48 -34.54
CA MET A 181 1.00 -15.87 -34.96
C MET A 181 1.02 -15.28 -36.39
N GLY A 182 2.18 -14.83 -36.86
CA GLY A 182 2.36 -14.35 -38.24
C GLY A 182 2.31 -15.44 -39.32
N SER A 183 2.28 -16.71 -38.92
CA SER A 183 2.23 -17.88 -39.82
C SER A 183 0.85 -18.54 -39.87
N TRP A 184 -0.11 -18.06 -39.09
CA TRP A 184 -1.44 -18.66 -39.02
C TRP A 184 -2.30 -18.20 -40.20
N ASP A 185 -3.07 -19.15 -40.75
CA ASP A 185 -4.07 -18.83 -41.76
C ASP A 185 -5.15 -17.92 -41.17
N PRO A 186 -5.60 -16.89 -41.91
CA PRO A 186 -6.65 -16.01 -41.43
C PRO A 186 -7.94 -16.81 -41.18
N PRO A 187 -8.67 -16.51 -40.09
CA PRO A 187 -9.86 -17.26 -39.72
C PRO A 187 -10.92 -17.19 -40.82
N ALA A 188 -11.60 -18.31 -41.03
CA ALA A 188 -12.66 -18.41 -42.04
C ALA A 188 -13.77 -17.37 -41.77
N PRO A 189 -14.35 -16.76 -42.82
CA PRO A 189 -15.45 -15.82 -42.65
C PRO A 189 -16.62 -16.49 -41.95
N LEU A 190 -17.23 -15.77 -41.00
CA LEU A 190 -18.42 -16.28 -40.32
C LEU A 190 -19.56 -16.50 -41.32
N PRO A 191 -20.34 -17.58 -41.15
CA PRO A 191 -21.49 -17.86 -42.00
C PRO A 191 -22.53 -16.73 -41.88
N ARG A 192 -23.12 -16.35 -43.01
CA ARG A 192 -24.19 -15.35 -43.09
C ARG A 192 -25.53 -15.89 -42.62
#